data_AF-A0A7C7RUD2-F1
#
_entry.id   AF-A0A7C7RUD2-F1
#
_cell.length_a   1.000
_cell.length_b   1.000
_cell.length_c   1.000
_cell.angle_alpha   90.00
_cell.angle_beta   90.00
_cell.angle_gamma   90.00
#
_symmetry.space_group_name_H-M   'P 1'
#
loop_
_entity.id
_entity.type
_entity.pdbx_description
1 polymer ?
#
loop_
_entity_poly.entity_id
_entity_poly.type
_entity_poly.pdbx_seq_one_letter_code
_entity_poly.pdbx_strand_id
1 'polypeptide(L)'
;MTNKVNEIEDKVMEVEEAVKKFISDGCHIGLGGFTVQRHPMELIREIIRQRRRNLVLYGCSQGIDADILIGAGCVKRIEMAYVGDEPFVSPSPNFRRAIEEGSIEWEDYSNFGATLRFVGGALGIPFMPTKSMLGSDMVKKWGIPQEKREEGKDPRLASKKLEVITCPFTGEKVVLVPSCRPDVAIIHAQICGVKGTVRILGQTFVDEFVARAAE
;
A
#
# COMPACT_ATOMS: atom_id res chain seq x y z
N MET A 1 -18.46 34.69 26.06
CA MET A 1 -18.84 33.66 25.06
C MET A 1 -17.75 32.61 25.07
N THR A 2 -17.96 31.53 25.81
CA THR A 2 -17.06 30.37 25.83
C THR A 2 -17.15 29.69 24.47
N ASN A 3 -16.07 29.72 23.70
CA ASN A 3 -15.96 28.93 22.47
C ASN A 3 -16.24 27.47 22.83
N LYS A 4 -17.34 26.92 22.29
CA LYS A 4 -17.55 25.48 22.26
C LYS A 4 -16.33 24.88 21.57
N VAL A 5 -15.45 24.25 22.35
CA VAL A 5 -14.47 23.32 21.79
C VAL A 5 -15.31 22.33 20.99
N ASN A 6 -15.13 22.27 19.67
CA ASN A 6 -15.82 21.31 18.82
C ASN A 6 -15.75 19.94 19.50
N GLU A 7 -16.90 19.36 19.84
CA GLU A 7 -16.95 18.01 20.39
C GLU A 7 -16.26 17.10 19.38
N ILE A 8 -15.12 16.53 19.79
CA ILE A 8 -14.34 15.65 18.94
C ILE A 8 -15.12 14.34 18.82
N GLU A 9 -15.54 14.01 17.58
CA GLU A 9 -16.36 12.87 17.22
C GLU A 9 -15.76 11.52 17.68
N ASP A 10 -16.62 10.63 18.19
CA ASP A 10 -16.28 9.24 18.47
C ASP A 10 -16.16 8.45 17.16
N LYS A 11 -15.02 7.77 16.97
CA LYS A 11 -14.68 7.04 15.76
C LYS A 11 -14.78 5.53 15.91
N VAL A 12 -15.21 5.03 17.08
CA VAL A 12 -15.40 3.59 17.31
C VAL A 12 -16.58 3.09 16.50
N MET A 13 -16.41 1.99 15.78
CA MET A 13 -17.46 1.31 15.02
C MET A 13 -17.12 -0.17 14.88
N GLU A 14 -18.15 -0.96 14.56
CA GLU A 14 -17.96 -2.39 14.31
C GLU A 14 -17.17 -2.63 13.02
N VAL A 15 -16.45 -3.76 12.96
CA VAL A 15 -15.59 -4.12 11.81
C VAL A 15 -16.41 -4.19 10.52
N GLU A 16 -17.61 -4.76 10.57
CA GLU A 16 -18.53 -4.84 9.43
C GLU A 16 -18.90 -3.44 8.90
N GLU A 17 -19.22 -2.51 9.80
CA GLU A 17 -19.57 -1.14 9.46
C GLU A 17 -18.37 -0.38 8.87
N ALA A 18 -17.18 -0.54 9.45
CA ALA A 18 -15.96 0.07 8.96
C ALA A 18 -15.66 -0.35 7.51
N VAL A 19 -15.67 -1.65 7.22
CA VAL A 19 -15.44 -2.15 5.85
C VAL A 19 -16.55 -1.67 4.92
N LYS A 20 -17.81 -1.68 5.37
CA LYS A 20 -18.93 -1.24 4.54
C LYS A 20 -18.86 0.24 4.17
N LYS A 21 -18.42 1.06 5.11
CA LYS A 21 -18.33 2.52 4.99
C LYS A 21 -17.14 2.97 4.15
N PHE A 22 -15.97 2.38 4.37
CA PHE A 22 -14.73 2.90 3.80
C PHE A 22 -14.22 2.10 2.60
N ILE A 23 -14.58 0.82 2.47
CA ILE A 23 -14.01 -0.05 1.43
C ILE A 23 -15.08 -0.35 0.37
N SER A 24 -14.90 0.20 -0.81
CA SER A 24 -15.70 -0.08 -2.00
C SER A 24 -14.98 -1.02 -2.97
N ASP A 25 -15.69 -1.55 -3.96
CA ASP A 25 -15.03 -2.27 -5.05
C ASP A 25 -14.16 -1.30 -5.86
N GLY A 26 -12.95 -1.73 -6.23
CA GLY A 26 -11.98 -0.85 -6.89
C GLY A 26 -11.16 0.03 -5.95
N CYS A 27 -11.36 -0.07 -4.63
CA CYS A 27 -10.65 0.76 -3.64
C CYS A 27 -9.13 0.54 -3.69
N HIS A 28 -8.38 1.64 -3.60
CA HIS A 28 -6.94 1.66 -3.44
C HIS A 28 -6.60 1.59 -1.96
N ILE A 29 -6.00 0.48 -1.53
CA ILE A 29 -5.78 0.18 -0.11
C ILE A 29 -4.29 0.15 0.20
N GLY A 30 -3.87 0.99 1.15
CA GLY A 30 -2.56 0.90 1.78
C GLY A 30 -2.60 -0.04 2.99
N LEU A 31 -1.79 -1.08 2.96
CA LEU A 31 -1.69 -2.04 4.06
C LEU A 31 -0.50 -1.70 4.97
N GLY A 32 -0.74 -1.59 6.27
CA GLY A 32 0.29 -1.56 7.31
C GLY A 32 0.86 -2.96 7.58
N GLY A 33 1.62 -3.10 8.67
CA GLY A 33 2.21 -4.39 9.04
C GLY A 33 3.49 -4.72 8.25
N PHE A 34 4.10 -5.85 8.58
CA PHE A 34 5.34 -6.31 7.94
C PHE A 34 5.51 -7.82 8.09
N THR A 35 5.58 -8.54 6.97
CA THR A 35 5.75 -10.00 6.88
C THR A 35 4.81 -10.80 7.78
N VAL A 36 5.21 -11.15 9.00
CA VAL A 36 4.41 -11.93 9.97
C VAL A 36 3.88 -11.08 11.12
N GLN A 37 4.05 -9.76 11.06
CA GLN A 37 3.84 -8.86 12.17
C GLN A 37 2.75 -7.83 11.90
N ARG A 38 1.78 -7.78 12.82
CA ARG A 38 0.80 -6.69 12.98
C ARG A 38 -0.05 -6.40 11.74
N HIS A 39 -0.40 -7.44 11.00
CA HIS A 39 -1.38 -7.34 9.92
C HIS A 39 -2.79 -7.14 10.46
N PRO A 40 -3.63 -6.29 9.83
CA PRO A 40 -5.00 -6.00 10.27
C PRO A 40 -6.00 -7.10 9.88
N MET A 41 -5.70 -8.34 10.29
CA MET A 41 -6.34 -9.55 9.76
C MET A 41 -7.86 -9.61 9.95
N GLU A 42 -8.42 -8.94 10.95
CA GLU A 42 -9.87 -8.91 11.15
C GLU A 42 -10.59 -8.12 10.05
N LEU A 43 -10.06 -6.95 9.69
CA LEU A 43 -10.56 -6.17 8.56
C LEU A 43 -10.33 -6.92 7.24
N ILE A 44 -9.21 -7.63 7.09
CA ILE A 44 -8.95 -8.45 5.89
C ILE A 44 -10.01 -9.53 5.71
N ARG A 45 -10.35 -10.27 6.77
CA ARG A 45 -11.40 -11.30 6.71
C ARG A 45 -12.77 -10.70 6.44
N GLU A 46 -13.05 -9.52 6.98
CA GLU A 46 -14.29 -8.79 6.70
C GLU A 46 -14.42 -8.36 5.24
N ILE A 47 -13.36 -7.83 4.64
CA ILE A 47 -13.31 -7.49 3.20
C ILE A 47 -13.69 -8.72 2.36
N ILE A 48 -13.15 -9.89 2.71
CA ILE A 48 -13.45 -11.15 2.03
C ILE A 48 -14.92 -11.54 2.23
N ARG A 49 -15.44 -11.44 3.46
CA ARG A 49 -16.84 -11.81 3.78
C ARG A 49 -17.85 -10.94 3.04
N GLN A 50 -17.58 -9.63 2.96
CA GLN A 50 -18.39 -8.68 2.19
C GLN A 50 -18.16 -8.79 0.67
N ARG A 51 -17.27 -9.69 0.24
CA ARG A 51 -16.97 -9.97 -1.17
C ARG A 51 -16.54 -8.73 -1.95
N ARG A 52 -15.73 -7.86 -1.33
CA ARG A 52 -15.15 -6.73 -2.08
C ARG A 52 -14.26 -7.23 -3.21
N ARG A 53 -14.29 -6.55 -4.34
CA ARG A 53 -13.61 -6.96 -5.58
C ARG A 53 -12.82 -5.82 -6.20
N ASN A 54 -11.95 -6.20 -7.13
CA ASN A 54 -11.14 -5.30 -7.93
C ASN A 54 -10.23 -4.37 -7.11
N LEU A 55 -9.83 -4.78 -5.90
CA LEU A 55 -9.02 -3.97 -5.00
C LEU A 55 -7.61 -3.79 -5.57
N VAL A 56 -7.03 -2.62 -5.31
CA VAL A 56 -5.62 -2.32 -5.61
C VAL A 56 -4.87 -2.23 -4.29
N LEU A 57 -3.90 -3.13 -4.08
CA LEU A 57 -3.15 -3.21 -2.85
C LEU A 57 -1.79 -2.51 -2.97
N TYR A 58 -1.48 -1.66 -2.00
CA TYR A 58 -0.18 -1.02 -1.84
C TYR A 58 0.46 -1.49 -0.54
N GLY A 59 1.75 -1.78 -0.57
CA GLY A 59 2.49 -2.18 0.62
C GLY A 59 4.00 -2.14 0.41
N CYS A 60 4.75 -2.48 1.44
CA CYS A 60 6.20 -2.68 1.33
C CYS A 60 6.53 -4.17 1.35
N SER A 61 6.34 -4.81 2.51
CA SER A 61 6.54 -6.25 2.70
C SER A 61 5.30 -6.87 3.33
N GLN A 62 4.37 -7.29 2.50
CA GLN A 62 3.15 -7.94 2.96
C GLN A 62 3.32 -9.46 3.06
N GLY A 63 2.36 -10.12 3.68
CA GLY A 63 2.40 -11.55 3.92
C GLY A 63 1.03 -12.17 3.75
N ILE A 64 0.57 -12.85 4.79
CA ILE A 64 -0.72 -13.55 4.79
C ILE A 64 -1.91 -12.65 4.44
N ASP A 65 -1.87 -11.37 4.79
CA ASP A 65 -2.92 -10.40 4.56
C ASP A 65 -3.20 -10.20 3.05
N ALA A 66 -2.17 -9.90 2.27
CA ALA A 66 -2.27 -9.80 0.82
C ALA A 66 -2.58 -11.16 0.19
N ASP A 67 -1.94 -12.23 0.67
CA ASP A 67 -2.08 -13.57 0.08
C ASP A 67 -3.53 -14.09 0.16
N ILE A 68 -4.21 -13.94 1.30
CA ILE A 68 -5.60 -14.42 1.42
C ILE A 68 -6.59 -13.56 0.65
N LEU A 69 -6.34 -12.25 0.48
CA LEU A 69 -7.15 -11.39 -0.39
C LEU A 69 -7.03 -11.81 -1.85
N ILE A 70 -5.82 -12.13 -2.29
CA ILE A 70 -5.57 -12.67 -3.63
C ILE A 70 -6.28 -14.02 -3.79
N GLY A 71 -6.08 -14.94 -2.84
CA GLY A 71 -6.72 -16.26 -2.86
C GLY A 71 -8.26 -16.21 -2.85
N ALA A 72 -8.85 -15.18 -2.23
CA ALA A 72 -10.29 -14.95 -2.21
C ALA A 72 -10.84 -14.24 -3.47
N GLY A 73 -9.98 -13.89 -4.43
CA GLY A 73 -10.36 -13.19 -5.66
C GLY A 73 -10.76 -11.72 -5.43
N CYS A 74 -10.27 -11.09 -4.36
CA CYS A 74 -10.57 -9.69 -4.05
C CYS A 74 -9.70 -8.69 -4.83
N VAL A 75 -8.50 -9.10 -5.26
CA VAL A 75 -7.45 -8.22 -5.74
C VAL A 75 -7.41 -8.19 -7.26
N LYS A 76 -7.34 -7.00 -7.85
CA LYS A 76 -7.06 -6.77 -9.28
C LYS A 76 -5.59 -6.43 -9.52
N ARG A 77 -4.99 -5.61 -8.66
CA ARG A 77 -3.61 -5.15 -8.80
C ARG A 77 -2.88 -5.10 -7.47
N ILE A 78 -1.58 -5.37 -7.51
CA ILE A 78 -0.69 -5.26 -6.37
C ILE A 78 0.56 -4.43 -6.71
N GLU A 79 0.92 -3.47 -5.86
CA GLU A 79 2.14 -2.67 -6.01
C GLU A 79 2.93 -2.66 -4.70
N MET A 80 4.03 -3.41 -4.64
CA MET A 80 4.81 -3.57 -3.41
C MET A 80 6.21 -4.12 -3.67
N ALA A 81 7.01 -4.31 -2.62
CA ALA A 81 8.37 -4.82 -2.75
C ALA A 81 8.49 -6.33 -2.50
N TYR A 82 7.61 -6.88 -1.67
CA TYR A 82 7.72 -8.26 -1.21
C TYR A 82 6.36 -8.79 -0.73
N VAL A 83 6.09 -10.08 -1.02
CA VAL A 83 4.95 -10.84 -0.49
C VAL A 83 5.40 -12.20 0.02
N GLY A 84 5.42 -12.35 1.35
CA GLY A 84 5.90 -13.56 2.03
C GLY A 84 5.80 -13.46 3.55
N ASP A 85 5.64 -14.62 4.18
CA ASP A 85 5.60 -14.79 5.64
C ASP A 85 6.90 -15.46 6.11
N GLU A 86 8.06 -14.82 5.90
CA GLU A 86 9.34 -15.32 6.38
C GLU A 86 9.35 -15.51 7.91
N PRO A 87 9.83 -16.65 8.44
CA PRO A 87 10.49 -17.78 7.77
C PRO A 87 9.56 -18.93 7.34
N PHE A 88 8.24 -18.80 7.47
CA PHE A 88 7.30 -19.90 7.33
C PHE A 88 6.98 -20.22 5.87
N VAL A 89 6.62 -19.21 5.07
CA VAL A 89 6.23 -19.41 3.67
C VAL A 89 6.66 -18.21 2.83
N SER A 90 7.57 -18.43 1.88
CA SER A 90 7.99 -17.39 0.94
C SER A 90 8.41 -17.99 -0.41
N PRO A 91 7.92 -17.46 -1.55
CA PRO A 91 6.89 -16.41 -1.66
C PRO A 91 5.52 -16.93 -1.20
N SER A 92 4.57 -16.04 -0.90
CA SER A 92 3.22 -16.47 -0.52
C SER A 92 2.52 -17.24 -1.65
N PRO A 93 1.78 -18.34 -1.38
CA PRO A 93 1.39 -19.28 -2.43
C PRO A 93 0.30 -18.77 -3.38
N ASN A 94 -0.67 -18.00 -2.88
CA ASN A 94 -1.72 -17.43 -3.72
C ASN A 94 -1.16 -16.27 -4.55
N PHE A 95 -0.28 -15.45 -3.97
CA PHE A 95 0.46 -14.43 -4.70
C PHE A 95 1.25 -15.05 -5.86
N ARG A 96 2.12 -16.02 -5.58
CA ARG A 96 2.92 -16.70 -6.61
C ARG A 96 2.04 -17.22 -7.75
N ARG A 97 1.00 -17.99 -7.39
CA ARG A 97 0.07 -18.57 -8.37
C ARG A 97 -0.58 -17.48 -9.22
N ALA A 98 -1.07 -16.40 -8.59
CA ALA A 98 -1.76 -15.34 -9.29
C ALA A 98 -0.86 -14.61 -10.31
N ILE A 99 0.41 -14.41 -9.97
CA ILE A 99 1.42 -13.81 -10.86
C ILE A 99 1.79 -14.76 -12.01
N GLU A 100 2.09 -16.02 -11.71
CA GLU A 100 2.46 -17.03 -12.72
C GLU A 100 1.32 -17.29 -13.71
N GLU A 101 0.06 -17.23 -13.26
CA GLU A 101 -1.13 -17.37 -14.10
C GLU A 101 -1.55 -16.05 -14.81
N GLY A 102 -0.96 -14.92 -14.44
CA GLY A 102 -1.34 -13.60 -14.99
C GLY A 102 -2.75 -13.14 -14.60
N SER A 103 -3.28 -13.63 -13.48
CA SER A 103 -4.66 -13.36 -13.04
C SER A 103 -4.83 -12.00 -12.35
N ILE A 104 -3.73 -11.38 -11.89
CA ILE A 104 -3.69 -10.02 -11.33
C ILE A 104 -2.58 -9.19 -11.99
N GLU A 105 -2.76 -7.87 -12.01
CA GLU A 105 -1.69 -6.94 -12.35
C GLU A 105 -0.71 -6.81 -11.18
N TRP A 106 0.57 -6.58 -11.46
CA TRP A 106 1.57 -6.41 -10.42
C TRP A 106 2.66 -5.42 -10.81
N GLU A 107 3.16 -4.66 -9.85
CA GLU A 107 4.35 -3.84 -10.02
C GLU A 107 5.26 -3.97 -8.81
N ASP A 108 6.56 -4.13 -9.06
CA ASP A 108 7.57 -4.29 -8.02
C ASP A 108 8.36 -3.00 -7.78
N TYR A 109 8.58 -2.65 -6.52
CA TYR A 109 9.49 -1.58 -6.11
C TYR A 109 10.52 -2.15 -5.16
N SER A 110 11.70 -1.53 -5.02
CA SER A 110 12.58 -1.94 -3.93
C SER A 110 11.87 -1.64 -2.60
N ASN A 111 12.23 -2.34 -1.52
CA ASN A 111 11.64 -2.08 -0.20
C ASN A 111 11.69 -0.59 0.17
N PHE A 112 12.84 0.05 -0.05
CA PHE A 112 12.98 1.48 0.21
C PHE A 112 12.21 2.35 -0.80
N GLY A 113 12.15 1.94 -2.07
CA GLY A 113 11.36 2.61 -3.10
C GLY A 113 9.87 2.64 -2.74
N ALA A 114 9.30 1.47 -2.38
CA ALA A 114 7.91 1.34 -1.94
C ALA A 114 7.62 2.24 -0.71
N THR A 115 8.48 2.21 0.30
CA THR A 115 8.36 3.08 1.49
C THR A 115 8.34 4.56 1.10
N LEU A 116 9.25 4.99 0.23
CA LEU A 116 9.33 6.38 -0.20
C LEU A 116 8.07 6.84 -0.93
N ARG A 117 7.36 5.96 -1.64
CA ARG A 117 6.07 6.32 -2.26
C ARG A 117 5.05 6.76 -1.20
N PHE A 118 4.97 6.06 -0.07
CA PHE A 118 4.11 6.46 1.05
C PHE A 118 4.62 7.71 1.76
N VAL A 119 5.93 7.85 1.95
CA VAL A 119 6.52 9.09 2.53
C VAL A 119 6.14 10.30 1.68
N GLY A 120 6.29 10.22 0.36
CA GLY A 120 5.89 11.30 -0.55
C GLY A 120 4.40 11.59 -0.49
N GLY A 121 3.56 10.56 -0.38
CA GLY A 121 2.12 10.68 -0.16
C GLY A 121 1.78 11.45 1.11
N ALA A 122 2.36 11.03 2.25
CA ALA A 122 2.18 11.63 3.57
C ALA A 122 2.70 13.07 3.68
N LEU A 123 3.68 13.44 2.84
CA LEU A 123 4.20 14.80 2.75
C LEU A 123 3.41 15.69 1.77
N GLY A 124 2.46 15.13 1.02
CA GLY A 124 1.71 15.88 0.02
C GLY A 124 2.49 16.23 -1.25
N ILE A 125 3.64 15.60 -1.49
CA ILE A 125 4.50 15.84 -2.66
C ILE A 125 4.29 14.78 -3.76
N PRO A 126 4.55 15.08 -5.04
CA PRO A 126 4.20 14.19 -6.14
C PRO A 126 5.16 13.00 -6.35
N PHE A 127 6.40 13.10 -5.89
CA PHE A 127 7.41 12.04 -6.04
C PHE A 127 8.51 12.13 -4.98
N MET A 128 9.27 11.05 -4.83
CA MET A 128 10.47 10.99 -3.99
C MET A 128 11.72 10.58 -4.78
N PRO A 129 12.87 11.26 -4.60
CA PRO A 129 14.15 10.84 -5.18
C PRO A 129 14.83 9.75 -4.33
N THR A 130 15.52 8.81 -4.97
CA THR A 130 16.31 7.75 -4.32
C THR A 130 17.43 7.23 -5.20
N LYS A 131 18.49 6.67 -4.60
CA LYS A 131 19.47 5.83 -5.32
C LYS A 131 19.04 4.36 -5.37
N SER A 132 18.01 3.96 -4.61
CA SER A 132 17.51 2.59 -4.65
C SER A 132 16.99 2.24 -6.04
N MET A 133 17.07 0.96 -6.42
CA MET A 133 16.77 0.42 -7.75
C MET A 133 17.76 0.79 -8.87
N LEU A 134 18.58 1.85 -8.73
CA LEU A 134 19.60 2.15 -9.73
C LEU A 134 20.56 0.97 -9.91
N GLY A 135 20.83 0.64 -11.18
CA GLY A 135 21.71 -0.48 -11.54
C GLY A 135 21.05 -1.86 -11.47
N SER A 136 19.79 -1.97 -11.04
CA SER A 136 19.04 -3.23 -11.09
C SER A 136 18.08 -3.29 -12.28
N ASP A 137 17.53 -4.47 -12.52
CA ASP A 137 16.49 -4.67 -13.52
C ASP A 137 15.18 -3.94 -13.19
N MET A 138 14.98 -3.47 -11.96
CA MET A 138 13.74 -2.76 -11.58
C MET A 138 13.56 -1.44 -12.32
N VAL A 139 14.65 -0.84 -12.81
CA VAL A 139 14.62 0.35 -13.68
C VAL A 139 14.19 0.00 -15.10
N LYS A 140 14.49 -1.22 -15.57
CA LYS A 140 14.36 -1.65 -16.97
C LYS A 140 13.15 -2.56 -17.23
N LYS A 141 12.77 -3.36 -16.25
CA LYS A 141 11.71 -4.37 -16.31
C LYS A 141 10.62 -3.98 -15.33
N TRP A 142 9.44 -3.70 -15.89
CA TRP A 142 8.29 -3.23 -15.14
C TRP A 142 7.22 -4.31 -15.21
N GLY A 143 6.60 -4.64 -14.08
CA GLY A 143 5.52 -5.62 -14.03
C GLY A 143 4.29 -5.14 -14.80
N ILE A 144 4.04 -3.83 -14.80
CA ILE A 144 3.06 -3.19 -15.69
C ILE A 144 3.84 -2.42 -16.78
N PRO A 145 3.85 -2.93 -18.03
CA PRO A 145 4.53 -2.28 -19.14
C PRO A 145 4.05 -0.85 -19.40
N GLN A 146 4.92 -0.03 -19.99
CA GLN A 146 4.64 1.37 -20.30
C GLN A 146 3.41 1.50 -21.21
N GLU A 147 3.23 0.60 -22.17
CA GLU A 147 2.10 0.60 -23.10
C GLU A 147 0.77 0.45 -22.35
N LYS A 148 0.71 -0.46 -21.36
CA LYS A 148 -0.49 -0.63 -20.51
C LYS A 148 -0.78 0.58 -19.63
N ARG A 149 0.26 1.33 -19.24
CA ARG A 149 0.10 2.58 -18.47
C ARG A 149 -0.48 3.70 -19.33
N GLU A 150 -0.11 3.73 -20.61
CA GLU A 150 -0.60 4.72 -21.58
C GLU A 150 -2.02 4.42 -22.09
N GLU A 151 -2.35 3.13 -22.26
CA GLU A 151 -3.70 2.67 -22.58
C GLU A 151 -4.67 2.75 -21.39
N GLY A 152 -4.12 2.78 -20.18
CA GLY A 152 -4.83 2.60 -18.92
C GLY A 152 -5.87 3.69 -18.65
N LYS A 153 -7.08 3.26 -18.27
CA LYS A 153 -8.16 4.14 -17.78
C LYS A 153 -8.10 4.41 -16.27
N ASP A 154 -7.15 3.81 -15.56
CA ASP A 154 -7.03 3.97 -14.11
C ASP A 154 -6.26 5.26 -13.80
N PRO A 155 -6.93 6.35 -13.37
CA PRO A 155 -6.27 7.63 -13.13
C PRO A 155 -5.32 7.59 -11.94
N ARG A 156 -5.38 6.54 -11.10
CA ARG A 156 -4.52 6.36 -9.92
C ARG A 156 -3.26 5.56 -10.24
N LEU A 157 -3.18 4.90 -11.40
CA LEU A 157 -1.93 4.30 -11.87
C LEU A 157 -1.00 5.39 -12.40
N ALA A 158 0.20 5.49 -11.83
CA ALA A 158 1.18 6.48 -12.30
C ALA A 158 1.55 6.24 -13.78
N SER A 159 1.63 7.34 -14.55
CA SER A 159 1.96 7.28 -15.99
C SER A 159 3.32 6.64 -16.29
N LYS A 160 4.24 6.70 -15.33
CA LYS A 160 5.51 5.97 -15.33
C LYS A 160 5.69 5.30 -13.97
N LYS A 161 6.27 4.09 -13.97
CA LYS A 161 6.68 3.40 -12.74
C LYS A 161 7.68 4.24 -11.95
N LEU A 162 8.66 4.79 -12.66
CA LEU A 162 9.76 5.60 -12.15
C LEU A 162 10.40 6.42 -13.28
N GLU A 163 11.24 7.39 -12.94
CA GLU A 163 12.04 8.16 -13.89
C GLU A 163 13.48 8.31 -13.37
N VAL A 164 14.49 8.14 -14.22
CA VAL A 164 15.89 8.39 -13.84
C VAL A 164 16.29 9.78 -14.30
N ILE A 165 16.67 10.65 -13.37
CA ILE A 165 17.14 12.00 -13.67
C ILE A 165 18.57 12.22 -13.19
N THR A 166 19.22 13.25 -13.73
CA THR A 166 20.46 13.79 -13.18
C THR A 166 20.12 14.88 -12.17
N CYS A 167 20.57 14.72 -10.93
CA CYS A 167 20.40 15.71 -9.87
C CYS A 167 21.05 17.04 -10.30
N PRO A 168 20.31 18.16 -10.33
CA PRO A 168 20.84 19.43 -10.82
C PRO A 168 21.87 20.06 -9.86
N PHE A 169 21.92 19.60 -8.61
CA PHE A 169 22.84 20.13 -7.59
C PHE A 169 24.14 19.35 -7.49
N THR A 170 24.13 18.05 -7.78
CA THR A 170 25.29 17.16 -7.57
C THR A 170 25.79 16.50 -8.86
N GLY A 171 25.01 16.52 -9.95
CA GLY A 171 25.31 15.78 -11.18
C GLY A 171 25.15 14.27 -11.06
N GLU A 172 24.73 13.75 -9.90
CA GLU A 172 24.51 12.32 -9.70
C GLU A 172 23.19 11.85 -10.33
N LYS A 173 23.15 10.61 -10.83
CA LYS A 173 21.88 9.99 -11.23
C LYS A 173 21.07 9.56 -10.02
N VAL A 174 19.76 9.83 -10.04
CA VAL A 174 18.77 9.41 -9.05
C VAL A 174 17.52 8.87 -9.74
N VAL A 175 16.79 7.99 -9.06
CA VAL A 175 15.46 7.52 -9.47
C VAL A 175 14.41 8.34 -8.75
N LEU A 176 13.41 8.82 -9.48
CA LEU A 176 12.19 9.39 -8.95
C LEU A 176 11.12 8.30 -8.90
N VAL A 177 10.51 8.08 -7.73
CA VAL A 177 9.33 7.23 -7.58
C VAL A 177 8.08 8.09 -7.36
N PRO A 178 6.96 7.80 -8.04
CA PRO A 178 5.71 8.54 -7.85
C PRO A 178 5.13 8.25 -6.47
N SER A 179 4.67 9.29 -5.78
CA SER A 179 4.02 9.16 -4.48
C SER A 179 2.74 8.32 -4.58
N CYS A 180 2.48 7.53 -3.54
CA CYS A 180 1.26 6.74 -3.40
C CYS A 180 0.29 7.46 -2.46
N ARG A 181 -0.97 7.58 -2.87
CA ARG A 181 -2.08 8.11 -2.05
C ARG A 181 -3.27 7.14 -2.15
N PRO A 182 -3.32 6.12 -1.29
CA PRO A 182 -4.44 5.19 -1.25
C PRO A 182 -5.74 5.91 -0.89
N ASP A 183 -6.89 5.33 -1.26
CA ASP A 183 -8.18 5.83 -0.78
C ASP A 183 -8.35 5.51 0.72
N VAL A 184 -7.84 4.36 1.17
CA VAL A 184 -7.93 3.91 2.57
C VAL A 184 -6.61 3.29 3.03
N ALA A 185 -6.21 3.59 4.26
CA ALA A 185 -5.17 2.88 4.98
C ALA A 185 -5.77 1.91 5.99
N ILE A 186 -5.25 0.69 6.04
CA ILE A 186 -5.62 -0.30 7.05
C ILE A 186 -4.37 -0.66 7.86
N ILE A 187 -4.39 -0.29 9.14
CA ILE A 187 -3.30 -0.56 10.09
C ILE A 187 -3.86 -1.27 11.32
N HIS A 188 -3.00 -2.04 12.01
CA HIS A 188 -3.33 -2.61 13.31
C HIS A 188 -2.43 -2.02 14.38
N ALA A 189 -2.99 -1.75 15.56
CA ALA A 189 -2.28 -1.16 16.68
C ALA A 189 -2.80 -1.76 17.99
N GLN A 190 -1.93 -1.79 19.00
CA GLN A 190 -2.26 -2.36 20.30
C GLN A 190 -3.20 -1.47 21.11
N ILE A 191 -3.13 -0.15 20.91
CA ILE A 191 -3.92 0.83 21.67
C ILE A 191 -4.44 1.89 20.71
N CYS A 192 -5.76 2.14 20.76
CA CYS A 192 -6.41 3.25 20.06
C CYS A 192 -7.40 3.92 21.02
N GLY A 193 -7.36 5.24 21.10
CA GLY A 193 -8.37 6.02 21.80
C GLY A 193 -9.60 6.25 20.91
N VAL A 194 -10.77 6.47 21.53
CA VAL A 194 -12.06 6.66 20.82
C VAL A 194 -12.04 7.78 19.77
N LYS A 195 -11.12 8.74 19.91
CA LYS A 195 -10.96 9.88 18.98
C LYS A 195 -10.00 9.60 17.81
N GLY A 196 -9.42 8.40 17.75
CA GLY A 196 -8.45 8.00 16.72
C GLY A 196 -6.98 8.28 17.08
N THR A 197 -6.66 8.58 18.34
CA THR A 197 -5.25 8.62 18.78
C THR A 197 -4.72 7.19 18.84
N VAL A 198 -3.80 6.84 17.95
CA VAL A 198 -3.23 5.49 17.82
C VAL A 198 -1.87 5.42 18.52
N ARG A 199 -1.61 4.32 19.23
CA ARG A 199 -0.29 3.98 19.76
C ARG A 199 0.10 2.57 19.30
N ILE A 200 1.13 2.52 18.46
CA ILE A 200 1.80 1.28 18.06
C ILE A 200 2.95 1.04 19.03
N LEU A 201 2.95 -0.13 19.68
CA LEU A 201 4.06 -0.58 20.53
C LEU A 201 5.08 -1.32 19.66
N GLY A 202 6.36 -1.03 19.86
CA GLY A 202 7.46 -1.64 19.10
C GLY A 202 7.70 -0.96 17.74
N GLN A 203 8.11 -1.74 16.75
CA GLN A 203 8.45 -1.24 15.42
C GLN A 203 7.21 -0.74 14.70
N THR A 204 7.23 0.48 14.18
CA THR A 204 6.08 1.09 13.48
C THR A 204 6.00 0.73 12.00
N PHE A 205 7.06 0.14 11.42
CA PHE A 205 7.19 -0.15 10.00
C PHE A 205 6.83 1.07 9.14
N VAL A 206 5.97 0.90 8.15
CA VAL A 206 5.47 1.99 7.30
C VAL A 206 4.07 2.47 7.70
N ASP A 207 3.48 1.91 8.76
CA ASP A 207 2.10 2.18 9.16
C ASP A 207 1.80 3.67 9.32
N GLU A 208 2.73 4.44 9.90
CA GLU A 208 2.57 5.89 10.05
C GLU A 208 2.45 6.58 8.68
N PHE A 209 3.33 6.25 7.73
CA PHE A 209 3.32 6.86 6.41
C PHE A 209 2.13 6.38 5.57
N VAL A 210 1.76 5.11 5.68
CA VAL A 210 0.57 4.57 5.01
C VAL A 210 -0.69 5.29 5.51
N ALA A 211 -0.85 5.44 6.84
CA ALA A 211 -1.99 6.12 7.44
C ALA A 211 -2.06 7.61 7.07
N ARG A 212 -0.92 8.29 6.98
CA ARG A 212 -0.85 9.71 6.62
C ARG A 212 -0.97 9.97 5.12
N ALA A 213 -0.70 8.98 4.28
CA ALA A 213 -0.77 9.10 2.83
C ALA A 213 -2.18 8.84 2.27
N ALA A 214 -3.03 8.14 3.02
CA ALA A 214 -4.42 7.87 2.63
C ALA A 214 -5.33 9.10 2.79
N GLU A 215 -6.46 9.09 2.08
CA GLU A 215 -7.48 10.17 2.11
C GLU A 215 -8.28 10.28 3.41
#